data_AF-J8HSF9-F1
#
_entry.id   AF-J8HSF9-F1
#
_cell.length_a   1.000
_cell.length_b   1.000
_cell.length_c   1.000
_cell.angle_alpha   90.00
_cell.angle_beta   90.00
_cell.angle_gamma   90.00
#
_symmetry.space_group_name_H-M   'P 1'
#
loop_
_entity.id
_entity.type
_entity.pdbx_description
1 polymer ?
#
loop_
_entity_poly.entity_id
_entity_poly.type
_entity_poly.pdbx_seq_one_letter_code
_entity_poly.pdbx_strand_id
1 'polypeptide(L)' 'MAPHSEQAPYYVYEVIDDFEVTLGKIAPWFDQPGGGTQIIKYKSNGRPYSIEELIELEVIKQINP' A
#
# COMPACT_ATOMS: atom_id res chain seq x y z
N MET A 1 0.61 -8.62 10.37
CA MET A 1 0.26 -7.21 10.63
C MET A 1 0.90 -6.81 11.95
N ALA A 2 1.18 -5.52 12.17
CA ALA A 2 1.73 -5.08 13.45
C ALA A 2 0.69 -5.24 14.57
N PRO A 3 1.11 -5.43 15.83
CA PRO A 3 0.20 -5.36 16.97
C PRO A 3 -0.63 -4.07 16.92
N HIS A 4 -1.91 -4.15 17.28
CA HIS A 4 -2.86 -3.03 17.29
C HIS A 4 -3.33 -2.52 15.92
N SER A 5 -2.87 -3.12 14.81
CA SER A 5 -3.36 -2.77 13.47
C SER A 5 -4.82 -3.17 13.27
N GLU A 6 -5.35 -4.09 14.06
CA GLU A 6 -6.76 -4.51 14.02
C GLU A 6 -7.75 -3.41 14.41
N GLN A 7 -7.27 -2.34 15.06
CA GLN A 7 -8.06 -1.17 15.44
C GLN A 7 -7.80 0.04 14.53
N ALA A 8 -6.83 -0.07 13.61
CA ALA A 8 -6.52 1.01 12.69
C ALA A 8 -7.67 1.22 11.69
N PRO A 9 -7.90 2.46 11.24
CA PRO A 9 -8.87 2.71 10.18
C PRO A 9 -8.54 1.89 8.92
N TYR A 10 -9.57 1.34 8.29
CA TYR A 10 -9.47 0.60 7.04
C TYR A 10 -9.82 1.50 5.87
N TYR A 11 -8.96 1.54 4.86
CA TYR A 11 -9.11 2.36 3.67
C TYR A 11 -9.06 1.50 2.41
N VAL A 12 -9.90 1.84 1.43
CA VAL A 12 -9.96 1.16 0.13
C VAL A 12 -9.66 2.17 -0.96
N TYR A 13 -8.90 1.76 -1.97
CA TYR A 13 -8.50 2.61 -3.09
C TYR A 13 -8.77 1.90 -4.41
N GLU A 14 -9.15 2.67 -5.41
CA GLU A 14 -9.23 2.27 -6.81
C GLU A 14 -8.03 2.84 -7.58
N VAL A 15 -7.41 2.02 -8.43
CA VAL A 15 -6.41 2.47 -9.40
C VAL A 15 -7.14 3.11 -10.57
N ILE A 16 -6.89 4.40 -10.81
CA ILE A 16 -7.61 5.19 -11.82
C ILE A 16 -6.74 5.58 -13.02
N ASP A 17 -5.43 5.36 -12.94
CA ASP A 17 -4.48 5.50 -14.04
C ASP A 17 -3.36 4.44 -13.91
N ASP A 18 -2.70 4.12 -15.01
CA ASP A 18 -1.65 3.09 -15.04
C ASP A 18 -0.33 3.62 -14.47
N PHE A 19 0.29 2.87 -13.54
CA PHE A 19 1.61 3.22 -13.02
C PHE A 19 2.43 2.01 -12.58
N GLU A 20 3.75 2.14 -12.65
CA GLU A 20 4.66 1.09 -12.23
C GLU A 20 4.77 1.00 -10.70
N VAL A 21 4.80 -0.25 -10.22
CA VAL A 21 4.93 -0.63 -8.82
C VAL A 21 5.85 -1.84 -8.69
N THR A 22 6.45 -1.99 -7.51
CA THR A 22 7.12 -3.23 -7.11
C THR A 22 6.12 -4.10 -6.37
N LEU A 23 5.97 -5.34 -6.84
CA LEU A 23 5.16 -6.38 -6.20
C LEU A 23 6.07 -7.33 -5.44
N GLY A 24 5.62 -7.79 -4.26
CA GLY A 24 6.37 -8.77 -3.49
C GLY A 24 5.48 -9.58 -2.54
N LYS A 25 5.94 -10.77 -2.17
CA LYS A 25 5.26 -11.57 -1.13
C LYS A 25 5.67 -11.06 0.25
N ILE A 26 4.68 -10.81 1.11
CA ILE A 26 4.89 -10.38 2.49
C ILE A 26 5.45 -11.57 3.28
N ALA A 27 6.62 -11.38 3.90
CA ALA A 27 7.24 -12.38 4.76
C ALA A 27 6.48 -12.53 6.09
N PRO A 28 6.61 -13.68 6.78
CA PRO A 28 6.12 -13.82 8.15
C PRO A 28 6.77 -12.80 9.08
N TRP A 29 5.99 -12.11 9.90
CA TRP A 29 6.46 -11.13 10.87
C TRP A 29 5.41 -10.88 11.96
N PHE A 30 5.83 -10.39 13.13
CA PHE A 30 4.94 -10.16 14.30
C PHE A 30 4.10 -11.38 14.71
N ASP A 31 4.70 -12.58 14.68
CA ASP A 31 3.99 -13.85 14.93
C ASP A 31 2.77 -14.09 14.01
N GLN A 32 2.75 -13.43 12.85
CA GLN A 32 1.75 -13.63 11.81
C GLN A 32 2.38 -14.30 10.58
N PRO A 33 1.63 -15.16 9.87
CA PRO A 33 2.17 -15.97 8.77
C PRO A 33 2.57 -15.16 7.53
N GLY A 34 2.13 -13.90 7.41
CA GLY A 34 2.34 -13.10 6.20
C GLY A 34 1.60 -13.68 4.99
N GLY A 35 2.24 -13.69 3.83
CA GLY A 35 1.76 -14.39 2.64
C GLY A 35 0.92 -13.57 1.65
N GLY A 36 0.46 -12.38 2.05
CA GLY A 36 -0.17 -11.44 1.12
C GLY A 36 0.81 -10.85 0.10
N THR A 37 0.29 -10.16 -0.90
CA THR A 37 1.10 -9.38 -1.85
C THR A 37 1.17 -7.94 -1.38
N GLN A 38 2.38 -7.40 -1.22
CA GLN A 38 2.61 -5.97 -1.02
C GLN A 38 2.85 -5.28 -2.36
N ILE A 39 2.33 -4.05 -2.48
CA ILE A 39 2.44 -3.20 -3.66
C ILE A 39 3.12 -1.91 -3.20
N ILE A 40 4.27 -1.56 -3.80
CA ILE A 40 5.05 -0.39 -3.39
C ILE A 40 5.49 0.40 -4.62
N LYS A 41 5.16 1.69 -4.68
CA LYS A 41 5.73 2.63 -5.65
C LYS A 41 6.94 3.32 -5.04
N TYR A 42 8.08 3.27 -5.71
CA TYR A 42 9.31 3.96 -5.29
C TYR A 42 9.55 5.22 -6.12
N LYS A 43 10.09 6.25 -5.46
CA LYS A 43 10.70 7.42 -6.10
C LYS A 43 12.07 7.05 -6.64
N SER A 44 12.61 7.88 -7.54
CA SER A 44 13.97 7.71 -8.08
C SER A 44 15.07 7.67 -7.01
N ASN A 45 14.84 8.27 -5.85
CA ASN A 45 15.74 8.25 -4.70
C ASN A 45 15.58 7.02 -3.78
N GLY A 46 14.75 6.04 -4.15
CA GLY A 46 14.54 4.80 -3.41
C GLY A 46 13.56 4.91 -2.22
N ARG A 47 13.00 6.09 -1.94
CA ARG A 47 11.94 6.24 -0.92
C ARG A 47 10.58 5.84 -1.50
N PRO A 48 9.68 5.21 -0.70
CA PRO A 48 8.32 4.97 -1.16
C PRO A 48 7.53 6.28 -1.29
N TYR A 49 6.55 6.29 -2.19
CA TYR A 49 5.47 7.28 -2.18
C TYR A 49 4.55 7.04 -0.98
N SER A 50 4.03 8.10 -0.37
CA SER A 50 2.90 7.99 0.55
C SER A 50 1.59 7.80 -0.21
N ILE A 51 0.53 7.39 0.48
CA ILE A 51 -0.79 7.24 -0.13
C ILE A 51 -1.34 8.61 -0.59
N GLU A 52 -1.11 9.66 0.18
CA GLU A 52 -1.51 11.03 -0.15
C GLU A 52 -0.82 11.49 -1.44
N GLU A 53 0.48 11.23 -1.60
CA GLU A 53 1.19 11.59 -2.82
C GLU A 53 0.64 10.82 -4.05
N LEU A 54 0.19 9.57 -3.87
CA LEU A 54 -0.43 8.81 -4.97
C LEU A 54 -1.82 9.36 -5.34
N ILE A 55 -2.56 9.90 -4.37
CA ILE A 55 -3.84 10.58 -4.62
C ILE A 55 -3.59 11.93 -5.32
N GLU A 56 -2.60 12.71 -4.87
CA GLU A 56 -2.21 13.99 -5.48
C GLU A 56 -1.71 13.82 -6.92
N LEU A 57 -1.11 12.68 -7.25
CA LEU A 57 -0.73 12.31 -8.61
C LEU A 57 -1.90 11.82 -9.47
N GLU A 58 -3.10 11.72 -8.91
CA GLU A 58 -4.31 11.25 -9.59
C GLU A 58 -4.19 9.83 -10.17
N VAL A 59 -3.32 8.98 -9.60
CA VAL A 59 -3.16 7.58 -10.04
C VAL A 59 -4.00 6.60 -9.23
N ILE A 60 -4.39 6.98 -8.01
CA ILE A 60 -5.35 6.26 -7.18
C ILE A 60 -6.39 7.20 -6.59
N LYS A 61 -7.55 6.66 -6.24
CA LYS A 61 -8.62 7.38 -5.55
C LYS A 61 -9.14 6.56 -4.39
N GLN A 62 -9.31 7.20 -3.22
CA GLN A 62 -9.96 6.54 -2.09
C GLN A 62 -11.45 6.33 -2.40
N ILE A 63 -11.95 5.13 -2.14
CA ILE A 63 -13.36 4.78 -2.22
C ILE A 63 -13.85 4.38 -0.83
N ASN A 64 -15.07 4.80 -0.49
CA ASN A 64 -15.73 4.35 0.72
C ASN A 64 -16.52 3.08 0.36
N PRO A 65 -16.20 1.92 0.97
CA PRO A 65 -16.96 0.70 0.77
C PRO A 65 -18.37 0.80 1.36
#